data_AF-A0A081C4S5-F1
#
_entry.id   AF-A0A081C4S5-F1
#
_cell.length_a   1.000
_cell.length_b   1.000
_cell.length_c   1.000
_cell.angle_alpha   90.00
_cell.angle_beta   90.00
_cell.angle_gamma   90.00
#
_symmetry.space_group_name_H-M   'P 1'
#
loop_
_entity.id
_entity.type
_entity.pdbx_description
1 polymer ?
#
loop_
_entity_poly.entity_id
_entity_poly.type
_entity_poly.pdbx_seq_one_letter_code
_entity_poly.pdbx_strand_id
1 'polypeptide(L)'
;MLFRRHIQIVLAIWLILSMAPAIVLAQNLMSVQVKTAQLRANPSFLGKVTATVAYTKQVEILETQGDWVKAAVPGTNVKGWIHSTALTKKKILLQAGVSDVSQAASSDEIALAGKGFNAEVEEEFKAGNRHVDYEPINKMETIVISQKQMEAFLQQGGLIFEGGAQ
;
A
#
# COMPACT_ATOMS: atom_id res chain seq x y z
N MET A 1 40.26 -36.63 -38.83
CA MET A 1 38.94 -35.95 -38.91
C MET A 1 38.03 -36.20 -37.71
N LEU A 2 38.14 -37.34 -36.99
CA LEU A 2 37.31 -37.65 -35.81
C LEU A 2 37.54 -36.71 -34.61
N PHE A 3 38.79 -36.37 -34.28
CA PHE A 3 39.14 -35.50 -33.13
C PHE A 3 38.51 -34.10 -33.21
N ARG A 4 38.38 -33.55 -34.43
CA ARG A 4 37.78 -32.24 -34.70
C ARG A 4 36.25 -32.27 -34.56
N ARG A 5 35.61 -33.42 -34.85
CA ARG A 5 34.18 -33.68 -34.58
C ARG A 5 33.91 -33.81 -33.08
N HIS A 6 34.77 -34.49 -32.33
CA HIS A 6 34.60 -34.62 -30.88
C HIS A 6 34.75 -33.28 -30.15
N ILE A 7 35.71 -32.44 -30.56
CA ILE A 7 35.85 -31.07 -30.03
C ILE A 7 34.61 -30.22 -30.29
N GLN A 8 34.02 -30.30 -31.49
CA GLN A 8 32.80 -29.54 -31.79
C GLN A 8 31.57 -30.05 -31.06
N ILE A 9 31.47 -31.36 -30.81
CA ILE A 9 30.39 -31.94 -30.00
C ILE A 9 30.50 -31.48 -28.54
N VAL A 10 31.71 -31.46 -27.97
CA VAL A 10 31.94 -30.99 -26.59
C VAL A 10 31.64 -29.49 -26.46
N LEU A 11 32.05 -28.67 -27.44
CA LEU A 11 31.72 -27.24 -27.47
C LEU A 11 30.21 -26.99 -27.61
N ALA A 12 29.50 -27.78 -28.42
CA ALA A 12 28.05 -27.66 -28.56
C ALA A 12 27.31 -28.06 -27.26
N ILE A 13 27.78 -29.09 -26.56
CA ILE A 13 27.22 -29.51 -25.26
C ILE A 13 27.47 -28.45 -24.19
N TRP A 14 28.65 -27.80 -24.19
CA TRP A 14 28.97 -26.73 -23.24
C TRP A 14 28.14 -25.45 -23.51
N LEU A 15 27.88 -25.14 -24.78
CA LEU A 15 27.04 -24.00 -25.17
C LEU A 15 25.58 -24.19 -24.73
N ILE A 16 25.05 -25.42 -24.88
CA ILE A 16 23.69 -25.77 -24.44
C ILE A 16 23.57 -25.77 -22.91
N LEU A 17 24.64 -26.14 -22.19
CA LEU A 17 24.66 -26.16 -20.73
C LEU A 17 24.78 -24.75 -20.10
N SER A 18 25.26 -23.74 -20.84
CA SER A 18 25.36 -22.36 -20.33
C SER A 18 24.05 -21.58 -20.36
N MET A 19 23.00 -22.14 -20.99
CA MET A 19 21.69 -21.50 -21.06
C MET A 19 20.92 -21.72 -19.76
N ALA A 20 21.39 -21.07 -18.69
CA ALA A 20 20.65 -20.99 -17.44
C ALA A 20 19.37 -20.20 -17.69
N PRO A 21 18.18 -20.73 -17.33
CA PRO A 21 16.96 -19.95 -17.39
C PRO A 21 17.09 -18.80 -16.38
N ALA A 22 16.97 -17.56 -16.87
CA ALA A 22 16.75 -16.43 -16.00
C ALA A 22 15.39 -16.65 -15.32
N ILE A 23 15.38 -17.01 -14.05
CA ILE A 23 14.17 -17.06 -13.24
C ILE A 23 13.74 -15.62 -13.04
N VAL A 24 12.81 -15.16 -13.88
CA VAL A 24 12.09 -13.91 -13.65
C VAL A 24 11.22 -14.14 -12.43
N LEU A 25 11.65 -13.66 -11.27
CA LEU A 25 10.78 -13.57 -10.10
C LEU A 25 9.63 -12.63 -10.49
N ALA A 26 8.42 -13.18 -10.54
CA ALA A 26 7.23 -12.38 -10.80
C ALA A 26 7.09 -11.38 -9.66
N GLN A 27 7.44 -10.12 -9.91
CA GLN A 27 7.28 -9.04 -8.95
C GLN A 27 5.78 -8.80 -8.75
N ASN A 28 5.23 -9.34 -7.65
CA ASN A 28 3.84 -9.14 -7.31
C ASN A 28 3.69 -7.72 -6.74
N LEU A 29 3.41 -6.76 -7.63
CA LEU A 29 3.26 -5.35 -7.29
C LEU A 29 1.81 -5.03 -6.94
N MET A 30 1.61 -4.31 -5.84
CA MET A 30 0.30 -3.77 -5.43
C MET A 30 0.37 -2.26 -5.28
N SER A 31 -0.72 -1.57 -5.60
CA SER A 31 -0.84 -0.12 -5.43
C SER A 31 -1.37 0.25 -4.05
N VAL A 32 -0.84 1.31 -3.47
CA VAL A 32 -1.39 1.92 -2.25
C VAL A 32 -2.68 2.67 -2.59
N GLN A 33 -3.78 2.31 -1.93
CA GLN A 33 -5.12 2.88 -2.16
C GLN A 33 -5.58 3.88 -1.09
N VAL A 34 -4.80 4.05 -0.02
CA VAL A 34 -5.09 5.03 1.03
C VAL A 34 -4.24 6.29 0.85
N LYS A 35 -4.74 7.44 1.31
CA LYS A 35 -4.06 8.74 1.20
C LYS A 35 -2.64 8.73 1.78
N THR A 36 -2.46 8.03 2.90
CA THR A 36 -1.17 7.92 3.60
C THR A 36 -1.03 6.52 4.16
N ALA A 37 -0.21 5.68 3.51
CA ALA A 37 0.09 4.34 4.00
C ALA A 37 1.33 4.34 4.88
N GLN A 38 1.27 3.65 6.01
CA GLN A 38 2.40 3.51 6.93
C GLN A 38 2.96 2.09 6.85
N LEU A 39 4.26 1.99 6.55
CA LEU A 39 5.02 0.76 6.71
C LEU A 39 5.51 0.66 8.14
N ARG A 40 5.33 -0.50 8.75
CA ARG A 40 5.61 -0.75 10.17
C ARG A 40 6.69 -1.81 10.35
N ALA A 41 7.37 -1.77 11.49
CA ALA A 41 8.41 -2.75 11.80
C ALA A 41 7.84 -4.17 11.98
N ASN A 42 6.64 -4.27 12.55
CA ASN A 42 5.95 -5.51 12.87
C ASN A 42 4.50 -5.44 12.34
N PRO A 43 3.85 -6.59 12.09
CA PRO A 43 2.45 -6.66 11.66
C PRO A 43 1.49 -6.28 12.79
N SER A 44 1.43 -4.99 13.15
CA SER A 44 0.57 -4.45 14.21
C SER A 44 0.30 -2.96 13.99
N PHE A 45 -0.92 -2.51 14.26
CA PHE A 45 -1.31 -1.09 14.22
C PHE A 45 -0.63 -0.25 15.32
N LEU A 46 -0.09 -0.91 16.35
CA LEU A 46 0.70 -0.27 17.40
C LEU A 46 2.21 -0.43 17.17
N GLY A 47 2.61 -1.17 16.13
CA GLY A 47 4.00 -1.32 15.76
C GLY A 47 4.62 -0.02 15.27
N LYS A 48 5.91 0.19 15.56
CA LYS A 48 6.67 1.37 15.13
C LYS A 48 6.56 1.59 13.62
N VAL A 49 6.28 2.83 13.20
CA VAL A 49 6.27 3.22 11.79
C VAL A 49 7.71 3.37 11.33
N THR A 50 8.08 2.62 10.28
CA THR A 50 9.41 2.64 9.67
C THR A 50 9.46 3.62 8.49
N ALA A 51 8.36 3.73 7.73
CA ALA A 51 8.27 4.63 6.59
C ALA A 51 6.81 4.94 6.22
N THR A 52 6.62 5.93 5.35
CA THR A 52 5.32 6.27 4.78
C THR A 52 5.38 6.16 3.27
N VAL A 53 4.34 5.58 2.67
CA VAL A 53 4.20 5.38 1.24
C VAL A 53 2.99 6.20 0.77
N ALA A 54 3.19 6.98 -0.28
CA ALA A 54 2.15 7.83 -0.84
C ALA A 54 1.09 7.02 -1.59
N TYR A 55 -0.12 7.58 -1.68
CA TYR A 55 -1.20 7.07 -2.55
C TYR A 55 -0.69 6.82 -3.99
N THR A 56 -1.25 5.82 -4.65
CA THR A 56 -0.90 5.31 -6.01
C THR A 56 0.46 4.63 -6.16
N LYS A 57 1.39 4.83 -5.21
CA LYS A 57 2.71 4.19 -5.31
C LYS A 57 2.57 2.67 -5.24
N GLN A 58 3.41 2.00 -6.04
CA GLN A 58 3.45 0.55 -6.06
C GLN A 58 4.48 0.05 -5.06
N VAL A 59 4.12 -1.02 -4.37
CA VAL A 59 5.00 -1.75 -3.45
C VAL A 59 5.07 -3.20 -3.89
N GLU A 60 6.24 -3.80 -3.72
CA GLU A 60 6.47 -5.22 -3.98
C GLU A 60 6.09 -6.03 -2.76
N ILE A 61 5.28 -7.06 -2.97
CA ILE A 61 4.86 -7.98 -1.91
C ILE A 61 5.94 -9.04 -1.69
N LEU A 62 6.54 -9.04 -0.50
CA LEU A 62 7.56 -10.00 -0.10
C LEU A 62 6.97 -11.20 0.64
N GLU A 63 6.05 -10.95 1.55
CA GLU A 63 5.49 -11.95 2.47
C GLU A 63 4.10 -11.50 2.93
N THR A 64 3.22 -12.45 3.21
CA THR A 64 1.88 -12.19 3.77
C THR A 64 1.72 -13.02 5.03
N GLN A 65 1.24 -12.38 6.10
CA GLN A 65 0.95 -13.00 7.39
C GLN A 65 -0.41 -12.49 7.88
N GLY A 66 -1.44 -13.34 7.79
CA GLY A 66 -2.83 -12.92 8.03
C GLY A 66 -3.23 -11.76 7.13
N ASP A 67 -3.78 -10.70 7.72
CA ASP A 67 -4.13 -9.45 7.04
C ASP A 67 -2.95 -8.49 6.84
N TRP A 68 -1.73 -8.90 7.19
CA TRP A 68 -0.54 -8.08 7.05
C TRP A 68 0.32 -8.52 5.88
N VAL A 69 0.86 -7.54 5.18
CA VAL A 69 1.71 -7.75 4.02
C VAL A 69 3.05 -7.07 4.27
N LYS A 70 4.13 -7.82 4.21
CA LYS A 70 5.48 -7.28 4.21
C LYS A 70 5.79 -6.81 2.80
N ALA A 71 5.96 -5.50 2.67
CA ALA A 71 6.15 -4.86 1.39
C ALA A 71 7.49 -4.13 1.33
N ALA A 72 8.10 -4.12 0.16
CA ALA A 72 9.26 -3.30 -0.17
C ALA A 72 8.87 -2.20 -1.16
N VAL A 73 9.49 -1.03 -1.04
CA VAL A 73 9.31 0.06 -1.99
C VAL A 73 10.37 -0.09 -3.09
N PRO A 74 9.98 -0.38 -4.35
CA PRO A 74 10.92 -0.62 -5.44
C PRO A 74 11.91 0.54 -5.63
N GLY A 75 13.18 0.21 -5.89
CA GLY A 75 14.24 1.20 -6.07
C GLY A 75 14.74 1.83 -4.77
N THR A 76 14.27 1.36 -3.61
CA THR A 76 14.75 1.81 -2.29
C THR A 76 15.07 0.61 -1.40
N ASN A 77 15.78 0.83 -0.30
CA ASN A 77 15.99 -0.20 0.74
C ASN A 77 14.88 -0.18 1.82
N VAL A 78 13.75 0.47 1.55
CA VAL A 78 12.67 0.62 2.51
C VAL A 78 11.75 -0.59 2.43
N LYS A 79 11.58 -1.27 3.57
CA LYS A 79 10.70 -2.42 3.75
C LYS A 79 9.96 -2.34 5.08
N GLY A 80 8.77 -2.91 5.13
CA GLY A 80 7.99 -3.01 6.36
C GLY A 80 6.65 -3.68 6.14
N TRP A 81 5.88 -3.79 7.21
CA TRP A 81 4.55 -4.36 7.21
C TRP A 81 3.48 -3.30 6.97
N ILE A 82 2.55 -3.60 6.09
CA ILE A 82 1.40 -2.78 5.75
C ILE A 82 0.16 -3.67 5.79
N HIS A 83 -0.94 -3.13 6.30
CA HIS A 83 -2.20 -3.86 6.33
C HIS A 83 -2.77 -4.03 4.92
N SER A 84 -3.36 -5.18 4.62
CA SER A 84 -3.88 -5.57 3.31
C SER A 84 -4.91 -4.56 2.77
N THR A 85 -5.73 -3.98 3.64
CA THR A 85 -6.75 -2.97 3.28
C THR A 85 -6.15 -1.68 2.71
N ALA A 86 -4.87 -1.39 2.97
CA ALA A 86 -4.19 -0.23 2.37
C ALA A 86 -3.70 -0.50 0.94
N LEU A 87 -3.82 -1.73 0.45
CA LEU A 87 -3.29 -2.18 -0.83
C LEU A 87 -4.39 -2.69 -1.76
N THR A 88 -4.17 -2.48 -3.06
CA THR A 88 -5.01 -3.04 -4.11
C THR A 88 -4.18 -3.65 -5.23
N LYS A 89 -4.71 -4.71 -5.86
CA LYS A 89 -4.12 -5.30 -7.07
C LYS A 89 -4.31 -4.41 -8.30
N LYS A 90 -5.28 -3.48 -8.27
CA LYS A 90 -5.53 -2.55 -9.38
C LYS A 90 -4.42 -1.48 -9.42
N LYS A 91 -3.82 -1.26 -10.58
CA LYS A 91 -2.87 -0.16 -10.75
C LYS A 91 -3.62 1.18 -10.77
N ILE A 92 -3.29 2.09 -9.86
CA ILE A 92 -3.89 3.42 -9.81
C ILE A 92 -2.99 4.39 -10.60
N LEU A 93 -3.53 5.04 -11.62
CA LEU A 93 -2.84 6.04 -12.44
C LEU A 93 -3.52 7.40 -12.25
N LEU A 94 -2.75 8.42 -11.85
CA LEU A 94 -3.22 9.80 -11.82
C LEU A 94 -2.94 10.43 -13.20
N GLN A 95 -3.95 10.58 -14.04
CA GLN A 95 -3.86 11.35 -15.28
C GLN A 95 -4.53 12.70 -15.06
N ALA A 96 -3.73 13.75 -14.97
CA ALA A 96 -4.22 15.13 -14.92
C ALA A 96 -4.60 15.58 -16.34
N GLY A 97 -5.86 15.92 -16.56
CA GLY A 97 -6.30 16.68 -17.75
C GLY A 97 -6.92 15.89 -18.90
N VAL A 98 -7.43 14.67 -18.70
CA VAL A 98 -8.25 14.00 -19.70
C VAL A 98 -9.72 14.21 -19.34
N SER A 99 -10.50 14.76 -20.26
CA SER A 99 -11.96 14.97 -20.18
C SER A 99 -12.80 13.69 -20.06
N ASP A 100 -12.13 12.56 -19.78
CA ASP A 100 -12.65 11.20 -19.77
C ASP A 100 -12.36 10.53 -18.42
N VAL A 101 -12.47 11.32 -17.33
CA VAL A 101 -12.62 10.83 -15.94
C VAL A 101 -14.02 10.21 -15.73
N SER A 102 -14.74 9.90 -16.80
CA SER A 102 -16.08 9.29 -16.77
C SER A 102 -16.03 7.79 -16.45
N GLN A 103 -14.85 7.15 -16.49
CA GLN A 103 -14.73 5.69 -16.37
C GLN A 103 -13.75 5.20 -15.28
N ALA A 104 -13.15 6.11 -14.51
CA ALA A 104 -12.28 5.81 -13.37
C ALA A 104 -12.96 6.20 -12.04
N ALA A 105 -14.08 5.54 -11.76
CA ALA A 105 -14.76 5.41 -10.47
C ALA A 105 -14.11 6.08 -9.23
N SER A 106 -14.51 7.31 -8.88
CA SER A 106 -14.20 7.84 -7.53
C SER A 106 -15.20 8.82 -6.92
N SER A 107 -16.32 9.16 -7.58
CA SER A 107 -17.47 9.76 -6.90
C SER A 107 -18.57 8.72 -6.63
N ASP A 108 -18.83 7.83 -7.61
CA ASP A 108 -19.94 6.86 -7.52
C ASP A 108 -19.60 5.57 -6.74
N GLU A 109 -18.33 5.12 -6.74
CA GLU A 109 -17.93 3.91 -5.98
C GLU A 109 -17.78 4.22 -4.46
N ILE A 110 -17.63 5.50 -4.08
CA ILE A 110 -17.61 5.98 -2.70
C ILE A 110 -19.04 6.17 -2.14
N ALA A 111 -20.02 6.44 -2.99
CA ALA A 111 -21.44 6.45 -2.63
C ALA A 111 -22.10 5.06 -2.57
N LEU A 112 -21.40 3.99 -2.96
CA LEU A 112 -21.95 2.64 -3.18
C LEU A 112 -22.46 1.95 -1.90
N ALA A 113 -22.09 2.44 -0.72
CA ALA A 113 -22.70 2.03 0.55
C ALA A 113 -24.02 2.77 0.89
N GLY A 114 -24.55 3.56 -0.05
CA GLY A 114 -25.91 4.13 0.00
C GLY A 114 -26.11 5.23 1.04
N LYS A 115 -25.05 5.88 1.53
CA LYS A 115 -25.18 6.90 2.59
C LYS A 115 -24.92 8.36 2.17
N GLY A 116 -24.54 8.60 0.92
CA GLY A 116 -24.49 9.97 0.36
C GLY A 116 -23.53 10.94 1.09
N PHE A 117 -22.47 10.46 1.72
CA PHE A 117 -21.51 11.33 2.39
C PHE A 117 -20.39 11.73 1.42
N ASN A 118 -20.52 12.91 0.82
CA ASN A 118 -19.48 13.55 0.00
C ASN A 118 -19.38 15.04 0.32
N ALA A 119 -18.39 15.71 -0.26
CA ALA A 119 -18.13 17.13 -0.02
C ALA A 119 -19.32 18.00 -0.46
N GLU A 120 -19.96 17.65 -1.58
CA GLU A 120 -21.11 18.37 -2.12
C GLU A 120 -22.32 18.33 -1.16
N VAL A 121 -22.61 17.17 -0.56
CA VAL A 121 -23.69 17.00 0.42
C VAL A 121 -23.40 17.75 1.71
N GLU A 122 -22.14 17.78 2.16
CA GLU A 122 -21.76 18.55 3.33
C GLU A 122 -21.96 20.06 3.10
N GLU A 123 -21.57 20.57 1.93
CA GLU A 123 -21.75 21.98 1.57
C GLU A 123 -23.24 22.35 1.45
N GLU A 124 -24.07 21.50 0.85
CA GLU A 124 -25.53 21.68 0.81
C GLU A 124 -26.12 21.68 2.23
N PHE A 125 -25.69 20.75 3.08
CA PHE A 125 -26.16 20.66 4.46
C PHE A 125 -25.76 21.90 5.28
N LYS A 126 -24.53 22.42 5.12
CA LYS A 126 -24.08 23.69 5.72
C LYS A 126 -24.94 24.87 5.24
N ALA A 127 -25.27 24.93 3.96
CA ALA A 127 -26.07 26.00 3.39
C ALA A 127 -27.50 26.03 3.97
N GLY A 128 -28.12 24.85 4.14
CA GLY A 128 -29.46 24.69 4.71
C GLY A 128 -29.53 24.79 6.23
N ASN A 129 -28.44 24.51 6.95
CA ASN A 129 -28.41 24.37 8.40
C ASN A 129 -27.38 25.32 9.04
N ARG A 130 -27.54 26.63 8.82
CA ARG A 130 -26.62 27.67 9.35
C ARG A 130 -26.53 27.75 10.87
N HIS A 131 -27.45 27.10 11.59
CA HIS A 131 -27.45 27.04 13.06
C HIS A 131 -26.58 25.91 13.62
N VAL A 132 -26.04 25.03 12.77
CA VAL A 132 -25.16 23.93 13.21
C VAL A 132 -23.74 24.47 13.36
N ASP A 133 -23.13 24.21 14.51
CA ASP A 133 -21.74 24.54 14.78
C ASP A 133 -20.82 23.38 14.36
N TYR A 134 -20.01 23.62 13.33
CA TYR A 134 -19.03 22.66 12.81
C TYR A 134 -17.66 22.80 13.46
N GLU A 135 -17.45 23.81 14.31
CA GLU A 135 -16.16 24.07 14.93
C GLU A 135 -15.62 22.89 15.75
N PRO A 136 -16.44 22.16 16.54
CA PRO A 136 -15.98 20.95 17.22
C PRO A 136 -15.60 19.82 16.26
N ILE A 137 -16.33 19.67 15.15
CA ILE A 137 -16.09 18.62 14.13
C ILE A 137 -14.76 18.90 13.42
N ASN A 138 -14.56 20.15 12.98
CA ASN A 138 -13.34 20.60 12.34
C ASN A 138 -12.15 20.44 13.29
N LYS A 139 -12.32 20.77 14.58
CA LYS A 139 -11.30 20.49 15.60
C LYS A 139 -10.97 19.01 15.67
N MET A 140 -11.97 18.13 15.73
CA MET A 140 -11.76 16.68 15.77
C MET A 140 -11.01 16.16 14.54
N GLU A 141 -11.28 16.68 13.35
CA GLU A 141 -10.58 16.29 12.11
C GLU A 141 -9.08 16.61 12.17
N THR A 142 -8.68 17.65 12.90
CA THR A 142 -7.27 18.03 13.04
C THR A 142 -6.50 17.23 14.10
N ILE A 143 -7.17 16.38 14.89
CA ILE A 143 -6.51 15.62 15.95
C ILE A 143 -5.61 14.55 15.32
N VAL A 144 -4.29 14.72 15.47
CA VAL A 144 -3.29 13.74 15.06
C VAL A 144 -2.52 13.24 16.27
N ILE A 145 -2.63 11.94 16.55
CA ILE A 145 -1.87 11.29 17.62
C ILE A 145 -0.52 10.84 17.07
N SER A 146 0.56 11.45 17.59
CA SER A 146 1.92 11.05 17.21
C SER A 146 2.26 9.66 17.75
N GLN A 147 3.20 8.98 17.09
CA GLN A 147 3.69 7.68 17.55
C GLN A 147 4.23 7.74 18.99
N LYS A 148 4.92 8.84 19.36
CA LYS A 148 5.44 9.04 20.72
C LYS A 148 4.32 9.14 21.76
N GLN A 149 3.24 9.85 21.45
CA GLN A 149 2.07 9.92 22.34
C GLN A 149 1.40 8.57 22.50
N MET A 150 1.28 7.80 21.41
CA MET A 150 0.76 6.43 21.45
C MET A 150 1.63 5.53 22.33
N GLU A 151 2.95 5.55 22.16
CA GLU A 151 3.90 4.79 22.98
C GLU A 151 3.80 5.15 24.46
N ALA A 152 3.73 6.44 24.78
CA ALA A 152 3.57 6.91 26.16
C ALA A 152 2.24 6.43 26.76
N PHE A 153 1.15 6.48 25.99
CA PHE A 153 -0.16 6.00 26.41
C PHE A 153 -0.13 4.49 26.71
N LEU A 154 0.49 3.68 25.84
CA LEU A 154 0.62 2.24 26.04
C LEU A 154 1.44 1.92 27.30
N GLN A 155 2.54 2.63 27.52
CA GLN A 155 3.39 2.45 28.70
C GLN A 155 2.68 2.84 29.99
N GLN A 156 2.00 3.99 30.02
CA GLN A 156 1.27 4.47 31.20
C GLN A 156 0.07 3.58 31.53
N GLY A 157 -0.63 3.08 30.51
CA GLY A 157 -1.77 2.18 30.69
C GLY A 157 -1.38 0.73 30.99
N GLY A 158 -0.09 0.38 30.98
CA GLY A 158 0.35 -1.02 31.12
C GLY A 158 -0.19 -1.93 30.01
N LEU A 159 -0.47 -1.38 28.84
CA LEU A 159 -1.13 -2.08 27.74
C LEU A 159 -0.12 -2.91 26.97
N ILE A 160 -0.20 -4.23 27.12
CA ILE A 160 0.56 -5.19 26.34
C ILE A 160 -0.27 -5.54 25.11
N PHE A 161 0.30 -5.39 23.92
CA PHE A 161 -0.35 -5.78 22.68
C PHE A 161 0.37 -6.97 22.06
N GLU A 162 -0.36 -8.05 21.82
CA GLU A 162 0.07 -9.05 20.86
C GLU A 162 -0.16 -8.49 19.45
N GLY A 163 0.75 -8.81 18.52
CA GLY A 163 0.68 -8.27 17.16
C GLY A 163 -0.64 -8.60 16.45
N GLY A 164 -0.96 -7.87 15.39
CA GLY A 164 -2.15 -8.11 14.56
C GLY A 164 -1.96 -9.21 13.52
N ALA A 165 -0.84 -9.93 13.53
CA ALA A 165 -0.64 -11.13 12.73
C ALA A 165 -1.36 -12.30 13.40
N GLN A 166 -2.66 -12.39 13.19
CA GLN A 166 -3.49 -13.54 13.54
C GLN A 166 -3.71 -14.43 12.32
#